data_AF-A0A401ZWB4-F1
#
_entry.id   AF-A0A401ZWB4-F1
#
_cell.length_a   1.000
_cell.length_b   1.000
_cell.length_c   1.000
_cell.angle_alpha   90.00
_cell.angle_beta   90.00
_cell.angle_gamma   90.00
#
_symmetry.space_group_name_H-M   'P 1'
#
loop_
_entity.id
_entity.type
_entity.pdbx_description
1 polymer ?
#
loop_
_entity_poly.entity_id
_entity_poly.type
_entity_poly.pdbx_seq_one_letter_code
_entity_poly.pdbx_strand_id
1 'polypeptide(L)'
;MKFLVLGGTKFLGRHLVEAALARGHEVTLFHRGKTNPQLFPQVESIYGDRTTDLDRLAGRSWDAVLDTSGYVPRIVAATAHALANAAQHYTFISSVNAFAEDGLHNFDESFPPATMEDPTIEEVNGATYGPLKALCEQAVERAFPGRALIIRPGLIVGPADPTNRFSYWPRRMARGGQVLVPNYKEQPIQFIDVRDLAEWNIRLVEKQVTGLFIGVGPDYPLTLGSVLEQCQQVVNPQAELIWVEESFLEDEKVEPWSELPLWLPRSLGLDLSSARIDKALASGLTFRPLAATLRDTLAWEQLYPSDQGEHASLKPAREAELLARWQA
;
A
#
# COMPACT_ATOMS: atom_id res chain seq x y z
N MET A 1 5.20 5.84 -23.86
CA MET A 1 6.43 5.14 -23.40
C MET A 1 6.16 3.64 -23.40
N LYS A 2 7.22 2.83 -23.42
CA LYS A 2 7.18 1.37 -23.25
C LYS A 2 7.53 1.02 -21.81
N PHE A 3 6.60 0.42 -21.08
CA PHE A 3 6.80 0.06 -19.68
C PHE A 3 6.89 -1.45 -19.51
N LEU A 4 7.86 -1.89 -18.72
CA LEU A 4 7.90 -3.24 -18.15
C LEU A 4 7.35 -3.20 -16.73
N VAL A 5 6.29 -3.95 -16.44
CA VAL A 5 5.70 -4.01 -15.10
C VAL A 5 5.99 -5.35 -14.43
N LEU A 6 6.66 -5.29 -13.28
CA LEU A 6 6.92 -6.42 -12.40
C LEU A 6 5.85 -6.43 -11.30
N GLY A 7 4.95 -7.41 -11.33
CA GLY A 7 3.83 -7.52 -10.38
C GLY A 7 2.53 -6.84 -10.80
N GLY A 8 2.31 -6.60 -12.10
CA GLY A 8 1.18 -5.82 -12.62
C GLY A 8 -0.23 -6.42 -12.46
N THR A 9 -0.39 -7.64 -11.92
CA THR A 9 -1.70 -8.34 -11.90
C THR A 9 -2.38 -8.36 -10.52
N LYS A 10 -1.85 -7.61 -9.55
CA LYS A 10 -2.40 -7.49 -8.19
C LYS A 10 -2.34 -6.05 -7.70
N PHE A 11 -3.40 -5.61 -7.01
CA PHE A 11 -3.53 -4.34 -6.29
C PHE A 11 -2.83 -3.14 -6.96
N LEU A 12 -1.79 -2.55 -6.36
CA LEU A 12 -1.10 -1.39 -6.95
C LEU A 12 -0.58 -1.65 -8.38
N GLY A 13 -0.03 -2.83 -8.64
CA GLY A 13 0.45 -3.18 -9.97
C GLY A 13 -0.65 -3.13 -11.03
N ARG A 14 -1.87 -3.56 -10.67
CA ARG A 14 -3.05 -3.43 -11.54
C ARG A 14 -3.35 -1.98 -11.88
N HIS A 15 -3.41 -1.13 -10.86
CA HIS A 15 -3.74 0.28 -11.02
C HIS A 15 -2.64 1.03 -11.79
N LEU A 16 -1.37 0.65 -11.67
CA LEU A 16 -0.28 1.17 -12.51
C LEU A 16 -0.46 0.80 -13.98
N VAL A 17 -0.85 -0.44 -14.28
CA VAL A 17 -1.13 -0.88 -15.66
C VAL A 17 -2.33 -0.12 -16.22
N GLU A 18 -3.43 -0.03 -15.47
CA GLU A 18 -4.63 0.72 -15.87
C GLU A 18 -4.30 2.21 -16.13
N ALA A 19 -3.54 2.85 -15.23
CA ALA A 19 -3.11 4.23 -15.38
C ALA A 19 -2.19 4.43 -16.59
N ALA A 20 -1.23 3.52 -16.84
CA ALA A 20 -0.35 3.59 -17.99
C ALA A 20 -1.11 3.44 -19.32
N LEU A 21 -2.03 2.46 -19.40
CA LEU A 21 -2.86 2.24 -20.58
C LEU A 21 -3.79 3.42 -20.86
N ALA A 22 -4.43 3.97 -19.82
CA ALA A 22 -5.29 5.15 -19.95
C ALA A 22 -4.55 6.37 -20.52
N ARG A 23 -3.23 6.43 -20.35
CA ARG A 23 -2.35 7.48 -20.88
C ARG A 23 -1.71 7.12 -22.23
N GLY A 24 -2.14 6.02 -22.85
CA GLY A 24 -1.70 5.59 -24.18
C GLY A 24 -0.28 5.03 -24.21
N HIS A 25 0.23 4.52 -23.09
CA HIS A 25 1.52 3.84 -23.06
C HIS A 25 1.42 2.37 -23.47
N GLU A 26 2.52 1.85 -24.01
CA GLU A 26 2.67 0.43 -24.30
C GLU A 26 3.16 -0.27 -23.03
N VAL A 27 2.49 -1.35 -22.63
CA VAL A 27 2.80 -2.09 -21.40
C VAL A 27 3.17 -3.52 -21.75
N THR A 28 4.22 -4.02 -21.12
CA THR A 28 4.58 -5.44 -21.07
C THR A 28 4.55 -5.89 -19.60
N LEU A 29 3.85 -6.99 -19.31
CA LEU A 29 3.85 -7.61 -17.99
C LEU A 29 4.92 -8.70 -17.94
N PHE A 30 5.71 -8.74 -16.87
CA PHE A 30 6.52 -9.92 -16.55
C PHE A 30 6.03 -10.55 -15.24
N HIS A 31 5.45 -11.74 -15.36
CA HIS A 31 4.80 -12.42 -14.23
C HIS A 31 4.68 -13.93 -14.43
N ARG A 32 4.47 -14.66 -13.33
CA ARG A 32 4.43 -16.13 -13.30
C ARG A 32 3.13 -16.76 -13.85
N GLY A 33 2.19 -15.95 -14.33
CA GLY A 33 0.86 -16.43 -14.75
C GLY A 33 -0.05 -16.95 -13.62
N LYS A 34 0.34 -16.82 -12.34
CA LYS A 34 -0.42 -17.38 -11.20
C LYS A 34 -1.60 -16.52 -10.73
N THR A 35 -1.43 -15.20 -10.71
CA THR A 35 -2.44 -14.26 -10.19
C THR A 35 -3.07 -13.49 -11.34
N ASN A 36 -4.40 -13.60 -11.48
CA ASN A 36 -5.20 -12.92 -12.50
C ASN A 36 -4.52 -12.84 -13.89
N PRO A 37 -4.09 -13.96 -14.49
CA PRO A 37 -3.29 -13.93 -15.72
C PRO A 37 -4.03 -13.34 -16.93
N GLN A 38 -5.37 -13.33 -16.89
CA GLN A 38 -6.23 -12.80 -17.95
C GLN A 38 -6.78 -11.40 -17.61
N LEU A 39 -6.17 -10.69 -16.65
CA LEU A 39 -6.66 -9.38 -16.22
C LEU A 39 -6.57 -8.32 -17.32
N PHE A 40 -5.52 -8.41 -18.14
CA PHE A 40 -5.23 -7.49 -19.22
C PHE A 40 -4.95 -8.28 -20.50
N PRO A 41 -5.96 -8.90 -21.12
CA PRO A 41 -5.77 -9.75 -22.30
C PRO A 41 -5.20 -8.99 -23.51
N GLN A 42 -5.31 -7.66 -23.52
CA GLN A 42 -4.78 -6.77 -24.55
C GLN A 42 -3.30 -6.39 -24.33
N VAL A 43 -2.72 -6.74 -23.19
CA VAL A 43 -1.35 -6.37 -22.81
C VAL A 43 -0.43 -7.57 -23.04
N GLU A 44 0.76 -7.33 -23.59
CA GLU A 44 1.74 -8.39 -23.77
C GLU A 44 2.18 -8.94 -22.41
N SER A 45 2.15 -10.26 -22.25
CA SER A 45 2.69 -10.97 -21.08
C SER A 45 3.92 -11.79 -21.45
N ILE A 46 5.03 -11.51 -20.79
CA ILE A 46 6.19 -12.41 -20.72
C ILE A 46 6.01 -13.26 -19.46
N TYR A 47 5.80 -14.56 -19.64
CA TYR A 47 5.68 -15.49 -18.53
C TYR A 47 7.04 -15.92 -18.01
N GLY A 48 7.32 -15.64 -16.74
CA GLY A 48 8.55 -16.05 -16.06
C GLY A 48 8.55 -15.70 -14.57
N ASP A 49 9.43 -16.36 -13.83
CA ASP A 49 9.74 -16.07 -12.43
C ASP A 49 11.00 -15.20 -12.36
N ARG A 50 10.92 -14.01 -11.77
CA ARG A 50 12.08 -13.09 -11.62
C ARG A 50 13.26 -13.66 -10.83
N THR A 51 13.06 -14.80 -10.16
CA THR A 51 14.13 -15.53 -9.46
C THR A 51 14.97 -16.42 -10.38
N THR A 52 14.47 -16.81 -11.54
CA THR A 52 15.09 -17.83 -12.39
C THR A 52 15.02 -17.55 -13.90
N ASP A 53 14.02 -16.84 -14.39
CA ASP A 53 13.70 -16.67 -15.81
C ASP A 53 14.02 -15.26 -16.38
N LEU A 54 15.02 -14.57 -15.84
CA LEU A 54 15.36 -13.20 -16.29
C LEU A 54 15.92 -13.17 -17.73
N ASP A 55 16.43 -14.29 -18.24
CA ASP A 55 16.87 -14.46 -19.63
C ASP A 55 15.75 -14.22 -20.64
N ARG A 56 14.49 -14.42 -20.25
CA ARG A 56 13.31 -14.13 -21.09
C ARG A 56 13.13 -12.65 -21.42
N LEU A 57 13.81 -11.76 -20.68
CA LEU A 57 13.81 -10.32 -20.91
C LEU A 57 14.93 -9.89 -21.87
N ALA A 58 15.84 -10.80 -22.26
CA ALA A 58 16.99 -10.48 -23.10
C ALA A 58 16.58 -10.03 -24.52
N GLY A 59 17.36 -9.12 -25.10
CA GLY A 59 17.14 -8.59 -26.46
C GLY A 59 15.96 -7.62 -26.57
N ARG A 60 15.33 -7.23 -25.45
CA ARG A 60 14.24 -6.26 -25.39
C ARG A 60 14.71 -4.95 -24.74
N SER A 61 13.94 -3.90 -24.95
CA SER A 61 14.16 -2.61 -24.29
C SER A 61 12.86 -1.92 -23.93
N TRP A 62 12.92 -1.13 -22.86
CA TRP A 62 11.80 -0.38 -22.32
C TRP A 62 12.26 1.03 -21.95
N ASP A 63 11.32 1.98 -21.90
CA ASP A 63 11.62 3.32 -21.41
C ASP A 63 11.71 3.30 -19.87
N ALA A 64 10.84 2.53 -19.21
CA ALA A 64 10.85 2.41 -17.75
C ALA A 64 10.43 1.02 -17.26
N VAL A 65 10.95 0.65 -16.08
CA VAL A 65 10.49 -0.50 -15.29
C VAL A 65 9.66 0.00 -14.12
N LEU A 66 8.50 -0.62 -13.87
CA LEU A 66 7.67 -0.39 -12.69
C LEU A 66 7.68 -1.65 -11.82
N ASP A 67 8.37 -1.63 -10.69
CA ASP A 67 8.52 -2.78 -9.81
C ASP A 67 7.70 -2.63 -8.52
N THR A 68 6.60 -3.37 -8.46
CA THR A 68 5.70 -3.45 -7.30
C THR A 68 5.91 -4.70 -6.44
N SER A 69 6.84 -5.57 -6.83
CA SER A 69 6.90 -6.97 -6.36
C SER A 69 8.23 -7.36 -5.72
N GLY A 70 9.14 -6.40 -5.53
CA GLY A 70 10.44 -6.66 -4.90
C GLY A 70 10.38 -6.59 -3.38
N TYR A 71 10.86 -7.65 -2.74
CA TYR A 71 10.94 -7.81 -1.28
C TYR A 71 12.30 -8.33 -0.80
N VAL A 72 13.07 -8.99 -1.66
CA VAL A 72 14.34 -9.62 -1.28
C VAL A 72 15.48 -8.96 -2.06
N PRO A 73 16.51 -8.39 -1.38
CA PRO A 73 17.53 -7.57 -2.02
C PRO A 73 18.29 -8.27 -3.15
N ARG A 74 18.68 -9.54 -2.96
CA ARG A 74 19.38 -10.32 -3.99
C ARG A 74 18.54 -10.52 -5.25
N ILE A 75 17.23 -10.76 -5.11
CA ILE A 75 16.30 -10.95 -6.23
C ILE A 75 16.09 -9.63 -6.97
N VAL A 76 15.92 -8.53 -6.23
CA VAL A 76 15.77 -7.19 -6.81
C VAL A 76 17.07 -6.79 -7.52
N ALA A 77 18.23 -7.01 -6.91
CA ALA A 77 19.54 -6.74 -7.51
C ALA A 77 19.73 -7.48 -8.83
N ALA A 78 19.41 -8.79 -8.88
CA ALA A 78 19.49 -9.58 -10.10
C ALA A 78 18.58 -9.03 -11.22
N THR A 79 17.34 -8.69 -10.86
CA THR A 79 16.37 -8.12 -11.81
C THR A 79 16.83 -6.76 -12.33
N ALA A 80 17.28 -5.88 -11.43
CA ALA A 80 17.76 -4.55 -11.78
C ALA A 80 19.03 -4.63 -12.66
N HIS A 81 19.97 -5.51 -12.35
CA HIS A 81 21.15 -5.74 -13.18
C HIS A 81 20.81 -6.21 -14.59
N ALA A 82 19.90 -7.19 -14.71
CA ALA A 82 19.46 -7.70 -16.00
C ALA A 82 18.81 -6.62 -16.89
N LEU A 83 18.19 -5.62 -16.26
CA LEU A 83 17.48 -4.53 -16.94
C LEU A 83 18.30 -3.24 -17.08
N ALA A 84 19.47 -3.13 -16.46
CA ALA A 84 20.25 -1.89 -16.37
C ALA A 84 20.58 -1.26 -17.74
N ASN A 85 20.81 -2.10 -18.75
CA ASN A 85 21.08 -1.71 -20.14
C ASN A 85 19.85 -1.79 -21.06
N ALA A 86 18.74 -2.34 -20.58
CA ALA A 86 17.51 -2.52 -21.33
C ALA A 86 16.45 -1.45 -21.02
N ALA A 87 16.56 -0.78 -19.86
CA ALA A 87 15.63 0.25 -19.42
C ALA A 87 16.33 1.58 -19.11
N GLN A 88 15.68 2.69 -19.46
CA GLN A 88 16.21 4.02 -19.18
C GLN A 88 15.92 4.48 -17.75
N HIS A 89 14.85 3.99 -17.13
CA HIS A 89 14.39 4.40 -15.81
C HIS A 89 13.88 3.19 -15.00
N TYR A 90 14.08 3.18 -13.68
CA TYR A 90 13.57 2.13 -12.80
C TYR A 90 12.80 2.73 -11.63
N THR A 91 11.49 2.50 -11.59
CA THR A 91 10.63 2.87 -10.48
C THR A 91 10.44 1.67 -9.56
N PHE A 92 10.85 1.81 -8.31
CA PHE A 92 10.68 0.79 -7.28
C PHE A 92 9.68 1.25 -6.24
N ILE A 93 8.63 0.46 -6.03
CA ILE A 93 7.69 0.67 -4.93
C ILE A 93 8.23 0.01 -3.69
N SER A 94 8.65 0.83 -2.74
CA SER A 94 9.12 0.46 -1.42
C SER A 94 8.00 0.57 -0.38
N SER A 95 8.28 1.13 0.81
CA SER A 95 7.33 1.31 1.91
C SER A 95 7.87 2.36 2.88
N VAL A 96 7.00 3.09 3.59
CA VAL A 96 7.44 3.93 4.73
C VAL A 96 8.16 3.12 5.83
N ASN A 97 7.87 1.82 5.97
CA ASN A 97 8.62 0.91 6.85
C ASN A 97 10.12 0.78 6.49
N ALA A 98 10.56 1.28 5.34
CA ALA A 98 11.98 1.31 4.98
C ALA A 98 12.75 2.46 5.66
N PHE A 99 12.09 3.29 6.49
CA PHE A 99 12.75 4.21 7.43
C PHE A 99 13.09 3.49 8.74
N ALA A 100 14.14 3.95 9.42
CA ALA A 100 14.46 3.48 10.77
C ALA A 100 13.29 3.75 11.73
N GLU A 101 13.04 2.84 12.67
CA GLU A 101 11.94 2.99 13.64
C GLU A 101 12.29 3.97 14.78
N ASP A 102 13.57 4.00 15.19
CA ASP A 102 14.04 4.83 16.29
C ASP A 102 13.85 6.33 15.99
N GLY A 103 12.97 6.97 16.77
CA GLY A 103 12.69 8.40 16.67
C GLY A 103 11.84 8.79 15.44
N LEU A 104 11.15 7.83 14.81
CA LEU A 104 10.29 8.08 13.67
C LEU A 104 9.08 8.95 14.08
N HIS A 105 9.18 10.26 13.87
CA HIS A 105 8.12 11.23 14.13
C HIS A 105 8.30 12.45 13.23
N ASN A 106 7.23 12.92 12.60
CA ASN A 106 7.25 14.12 11.74
C ASN A 106 8.39 14.08 10.69
N PHE A 107 8.55 12.93 10.04
CA PHE A 107 9.72 12.59 9.22
C PHE A 107 9.49 12.88 7.73
N ASP A 108 10.57 13.03 6.97
CA ASP A 108 10.55 13.22 5.51
C ASP A 108 11.56 12.30 4.80
N GLU A 109 11.80 12.50 3.51
CA GLU A 109 12.75 11.70 2.73
C GLU A 109 14.21 11.79 3.19
N SER A 110 14.57 12.72 4.08
CA SER A 110 15.92 12.80 4.66
C SER A 110 16.12 11.85 5.84
N PHE A 111 15.04 11.25 6.36
CA PHE A 111 15.11 10.37 7.52
C PHE A 111 15.90 9.08 7.21
N PRO A 112 16.71 8.56 8.15
CA PRO A 112 17.57 7.40 7.90
C PRO A 112 16.79 6.15 7.45
N PRO A 113 17.35 5.33 6.54
CA PRO A 113 16.75 4.05 6.18
C PRO A 113 16.84 3.05 7.33
N ALA A 114 15.91 2.10 7.35
CA ALA A 114 15.95 0.93 8.22
C ALA A 114 17.22 0.10 7.93
N THR A 115 17.77 -0.50 8.97
CA THR A 115 18.97 -1.35 8.90
C THR A 115 18.68 -2.71 9.53
N MET A 116 19.51 -3.70 9.21
CA MET A 116 19.48 -5.01 9.85
C MET A 116 20.91 -5.52 10.02
N GLU A 117 21.15 -6.29 11.07
CA GLU A 117 22.48 -6.81 11.38
C GLU A 117 22.94 -7.86 10.36
N ASP A 118 22.03 -8.77 9.98
CA ASP A 118 22.32 -9.84 9.02
C ASP A 118 21.54 -9.65 7.71
N PRO A 119 22.18 -9.09 6.66
CA PRO A 119 21.53 -8.87 5.36
C PRO A 119 21.29 -10.15 4.56
N THR A 120 21.66 -11.33 5.08
CA THR A 120 21.42 -12.63 4.42
C THR A 120 20.05 -13.22 4.74
N ILE A 121 19.35 -12.70 5.75
CA ILE A 121 18.00 -13.10 6.10
C ILE A 121 17.05 -12.64 4.98
N GLU A 122 16.45 -13.58 4.25
CA GLU A 122 15.49 -13.28 3.17
C GLU A 122 14.02 -13.51 3.59
N GLU A 123 13.78 -13.99 4.81
CA GLU A 123 12.42 -14.18 5.33
C GLU A 123 11.75 -12.81 5.51
N VAL A 124 10.55 -12.64 4.95
CA VAL A 124 9.79 -11.38 5.02
C VAL A 124 8.73 -11.50 6.12
N ASN A 125 8.92 -10.79 7.22
CA ASN A 125 7.99 -10.68 8.33
C ASN A 125 7.98 -9.25 8.89
N GLY A 126 7.28 -9.01 10.01
CA GLY A 126 7.14 -7.66 10.58
C GLY A 126 8.47 -6.98 10.90
N ALA A 127 9.46 -7.73 11.40
CA ALA A 127 10.77 -7.19 11.78
C ALA A 127 11.71 -6.99 10.59
N THR A 128 11.64 -7.86 9.58
CA THR A 128 12.59 -7.85 8.45
C THR A 128 12.08 -7.06 7.25
N TYR A 129 10.76 -6.85 7.11
CA TYR A 129 10.17 -6.22 5.94
C TYR A 129 10.73 -4.83 5.63
N GLY A 130 10.84 -3.97 6.66
CA GLY A 130 11.38 -2.62 6.54
C GLY A 130 12.84 -2.58 6.06
N PRO A 131 13.77 -3.22 6.79
CA PRO A 131 15.17 -3.32 6.39
C PRO A 131 15.37 -3.97 5.00
N LEU A 132 14.60 -5.02 4.68
CA LEU A 132 14.68 -5.67 3.36
C LEU A 132 14.25 -4.73 2.23
N LYS A 133 13.20 -3.92 2.45
CA LYS A 133 12.79 -2.88 1.51
C LYS A 133 13.89 -1.85 1.32
N ALA A 134 14.50 -1.34 2.39
CA ALA A 134 15.62 -0.39 2.31
C ALA A 134 16.83 -0.96 1.53
N LEU A 135 17.17 -2.24 1.74
CA LEU A 135 18.24 -2.92 0.99
C LEU A 135 17.88 -3.12 -0.49
N CYS A 136 16.60 -3.35 -0.82
CA CYS A 136 16.13 -3.40 -2.21
C CYS A 136 16.28 -2.04 -2.92
N GLU A 137 15.97 -0.94 -2.24
CA GLU A 137 16.15 0.41 -2.79
C GLU A 137 17.62 0.65 -3.16
N GLN A 138 18.54 0.35 -2.25
CA GLN A 138 19.98 0.46 -2.51
C GLN A 138 20.43 -0.40 -3.69
N ALA A 139 19.85 -1.60 -3.85
CA ALA A 139 20.15 -2.47 -4.98
C ALA A 139 19.70 -1.87 -6.32
N VAL A 140 18.52 -1.23 -6.35
CA VAL A 140 18.01 -0.52 -7.53
C VAL A 140 18.88 0.69 -7.84
N GLU A 141 19.21 1.52 -6.84
CA GLU A 141 20.04 2.71 -7.03
C GLU A 141 21.45 2.38 -7.54
N ARG A 142 22.06 1.29 -7.07
CA ARG A 142 23.37 0.83 -7.56
C ARG A 142 23.32 0.38 -9.03
N ALA A 143 22.23 -0.25 -9.46
CA ALA A 143 22.07 -0.72 -10.83
C ALA A 143 21.60 0.40 -11.80
N PHE A 144 20.87 1.39 -11.29
CA PHE A 144 20.31 2.52 -12.04
C PHE A 144 20.79 3.87 -11.44
N PRO A 145 22.11 4.15 -11.40
CA PRO A 145 22.63 5.37 -10.80
C PRO A 145 22.08 6.60 -11.53
N GLY A 146 21.44 7.50 -10.79
CA GLY A 146 20.80 8.71 -11.33
C GLY A 146 19.56 8.45 -12.20
N ARG A 147 19.06 7.21 -12.25
CA ARG A 147 17.92 6.78 -13.10
C ARG A 147 16.85 5.98 -12.33
N ALA A 148 16.96 5.96 -11.00
CA ALA A 148 16.03 5.28 -10.12
C ALA A 148 15.03 6.26 -9.50
N LEU A 149 13.76 5.87 -9.45
CA LEU A 149 12.70 6.51 -8.67
C LEU A 149 12.26 5.55 -7.57
N ILE A 150 12.37 5.96 -6.32
CA ILE A 150 11.95 5.17 -5.17
C ILE A 150 10.72 5.83 -4.56
N ILE A 151 9.61 5.10 -4.51
CA ILE A 151 8.40 5.57 -3.82
C ILE A 151 8.21 4.75 -2.55
N ARG A 152 8.17 5.41 -1.38
CA ARG A 152 7.82 4.82 -0.08
C ARG A 152 6.37 5.15 0.25
N PRO A 153 5.39 4.36 -0.20
CA PRO A 153 4.00 4.59 0.17
C PRO A 153 3.74 4.26 1.64
N GLY A 154 2.77 4.96 2.21
CA GLY A 154 2.14 4.59 3.49
C GLY A 154 1.14 3.44 3.31
N LEU A 155 0.04 3.45 4.07
CA LEU A 155 -1.06 2.51 3.83
C LEU A 155 -1.72 2.82 2.49
N ILE A 156 -1.59 1.91 1.52
CA ILE A 156 -2.28 1.99 0.24
C ILE A 156 -3.67 1.38 0.41
N VAL A 157 -4.71 2.07 -0.02
CA VAL A 157 -6.12 1.64 0.13
C VAL A 157 -6.86 1.76 -1.19
N GLY A 158 -7.99 1.07 -1.33
CA GLY A 158 -8.90 1.26 -2.47
C GLY A 158 -9.39 -0.05 -3.08
N PRO A 159 -10.05 0.01 -4.25
CA PRO A 159 -10.46 -1.17 -5.00
C PRO A 159 -9.32 -2.16 -5.23
N ALA A 160 -9.63 -3.46 -5.09
CA ALA A 160 -8.68 -4.57 -5.19
C ALA A 160 -7.61 -4.64 -4.08
N ASP A 161 -7.78 -3.93 -2.97
CA ASP A 161 -6.95 -4.08 -1.76
C ASP A 161 -7.08 -5.50 -1.18
N PRO A 162 -6.00 -6.29 -1.14
CA PRO A 162 -6.04 -7.67 -0.67
C PRO A 162 -5.84 -7.78 0.85
N THR A 163 -5.67 -6.66 1.56
CA THR A 163 -5.20 -6.66 2.95
C THR A 163 -6.30 -6.51 3.98
N ASN A 164 -7.46 -6.00 3.56
CA ASN A 164 -8.60 -5.71 4.42
C ASN A 164 -8.33 -4.66 5.52
N ARG A 165 -7.20 -3.95 5.46
CA ARG A 165 -6.79 -2.93 6.45
C ARG A 165 -7.56 -1.61 6.34
N PHE A 166 -8.23 -1.39 5.21
CA PHE A 166 -9.16 -0.27 5.03
C PHE A 166 -10.55 -0.76 4.62
N SER A 167 -10.64 -1.73 3.72
CA SER A 167 -11.92 -2.25 3.21
C SER A 167 -12.81 -2.90 4.27
N TYR A 168 -12.24 -3.29 5.43
CA TYR A 168 -13.00 -3.73 6.59
C TYR A 168 -14.10 -2.73 6.99
N TRP A 169 -13.77 -1.44 7.10
CA TRP A 169 -14.69 -0.41 7.59
C TRP A 169 -15.92 -0.21 6.71
N PRO A 170 -15.82 0.07 5.40
CA PRO A 170 -16.99 0.20 4.55
C PRO A 170 -17.78 -1.11 4.46
N ARG A 171 -17.11 -2.27 4.43
CA ARG A 171 -17.81 -3.57 4.45
C ARG A 171 -18.58 -3.77 5.75
N ARG A 172 -17.98 -3.42 6.89
CA ARG A 172 -18.61 -3.54 8.20
C ARG A 172 -19.79 -2.58 8.33
N MET A 173 -19.62 -1.35 7.88
CA MET A 173 -20.67 -0.33 7.88
C MET A 173 -21.88 -0.75 7.03
N ALA A 174 -21.63 -1.35 5.86
CA ALA A 174 -22.67 -1.83 4.95
C ALA A 174 -23.57 -2.91 5.58
N ARG A 175 -23.05 -3.70 6.54
CA ARG A 175 -23.87 -4.68 7.29
C ARG A 175 -24.90 -4.04 8.22
N GLY A 176 -24.71 -2.77 8.60
CA GLY A 176 -25.60 -2.04 9.49
C GLY A 176 -25.56 -2.51 10.94
N GLY A 177 -26.58 -2.10 11.70
CA GLY A 177 -26.68 -2.35 13.14
C GLY A 177 -25.68 -1.54 13.96
N GLN A 178 -25.41 -2.00 15.18
CA GLN A 178 -24.37 -1.45 16.05
C GLN A 178 -22.99 -1.87 15.55
N VAL A 179 -22.08 -0.91 15.40
CA VAL A 179 -20.71 -1.11 14.93
C VAL A 179 -19.76 -0.72 16.04
N LEU A 180 -18.95 -1.66 16.52
CA LEU A 180 -17.95 -1.39 17.55
C LEU A 180 -16.80 -0.58 16.95
N VAL A 181 -16.49 0.57 17.54
CA VAL A 181 -15.38 1.43 17.12
C VAL A 181 -14.53 1.90 18.32
N PRO A 182 -13.20 2.01 18.17
CA PRO A 182 -12.34 2.48 19.25
C PRO A 182 -12.51 3.96 19.52
N ASN A 183 -12.61 4.36 20.79
CA ASN A 183 -12.75 5.75 21.24
C ASN A 183 -11.41 6.50 21.28
N TYR A 184 -10.70 6.48 20.15
CA TYR A 184 -9.58 7.37 19.89
C TYR A 184 -9.85 8.19 18.63
N LYS A 185 -10.88 9.03 18.69
CA LYS A 185 -11.36 9.84 17.56
C LYS A 185 -10.28 10.71 16.93
N GLU A 186 -9.39 11.27 17.75
CA GLU A 186 -8.32 12.18 17.30
C GLU A 186 -7.04 11.46 16.84
N GLN A 187 -7.02 10.12 16.77
CA GLN A 187 -5.85 9.40 16.28
C GLN A 187 -5.56 9.85 14.84
N PRO A 188 -4.35 10.37 14.54
CA PRO A 188 -3.98 10.73 13.18
C PRO A 188 -3.99 9.50 12.27
N ILE A 189 -4.48 9.68 11.05
CA ILE A 189 -4.52 8.64 10.02
C ILE A 189 -3.89 9.18 8.73
N GLN A 190 -2.97 8.41 8.17
CA GLN A 190 -2.46 8.63 6.83
C GLN A 190 -2.65 7.39 5.95
N PHE A 191 -3.17 7.60 4.74
CA PHE A 191 -3.28 6.58 3.71
C PHE A 191 -3.21 7.23 2.31
N ILE A 192 -3.05 6.43 1.27
CA ILE A 192 -3.18 6.89 -0.12
C ILE A 192 -4.12 5.98 -0.91
N ASP A 193 -5.04 6.57 -1.67
CA ASP A 193 -5.83 5.80 -2.63
C ASP A 193 -4.90 5.24 -3.72
N VAL A 194 -5.00 3.94 -3.96
CA VAL A 194 -4.16 3.21 -4.90
C VAL A 194 -4.18 3.80 -6.31
N ARG A 195 -5.29 4.43 -6.71
CA ARG A 195 -5.45 5.05 -8.03
C ARG A 195 -4.69 6.37 -8.12
N ASP A 196 -4.70 7.15 -7.04
CA ASP A 196 -3.96 8.41 -6.94
C ASP A 196 -2.46 8.15 -6.91
N LEU A 197 -2.03 7.15 -6.14
CA LEU A 197 -0.65 6.70 -6.12
C LEU A 197 -0.21 6.23 -7.52
N ALA A 198 -1.00 5.37 -8.17
CA ALA A 198 -0.67 4.84 -9.49
C ALA A 198 -0.58 5.93 -10.56
N GLU A 199 -1.58 6.81 -10.66
CA GLU A 199 -1.59 7.91 -11.63
C GLU A 199 -0.38 8.84 -11.43
N TRP A 200 -0.08 9.19 -10.18
CA TRP A 200 1.06 10.04 -9.85
C TRP A 200 2.39 9.38 -10.23
N ASN A 201 2.56 8.08 -9.95
CA ASN A 201 3.74 7.31 -10.35
C ASN A 201 3.97 7.38 -11.87
N ILE A 202 2.92 7.20 -12.68
CA ILE A 202 3.04 7.29 -14.14
C ILE A 202 3.49 8.70 -14.55
N ARG A 203 2.91 9.76 -13.97
CA ARG A 203 3.33 11.15 -14.25
C ARG A 203 4.78 11.45 -13.86
N LEU A 204 5.27 10.88 -12.76
CA LEU A 204 6.69 11.01 -12.37
C LEU A 204 7.61 10.34 -13.39
N VAL A 205 7.24 9.15 -13.85
CA VAL A 205 8.01 8.39 -14.86
C VAL A 205 8.02 9.10 -16.22
N GLU A 206 6.89 9.65 -16.66
CA GLU A 206 6.82 10.47 -17.89
C GLU A 206 7.77 11.67 -17.86
N LYS A 207 7.95 12.27 -16.67
CA LYS A 207 8.88 13.38 -16.44
C LYS A 207 10.31 12.93 -16.11
N GLN A 208 10.57 11.61 -16.14
CA GLN A 208 11.84 10.99 -15.77
C GLN A 208 12.35 11.44 -14.39
N VAL A 209 11.45 11.67 -13.44
CA VAL A 209 11.81 12.07 -12.07
C VAL A 209 12.56 10.93 -11.38
N THR A 210 13.60 11.26 -10.61
CA THR A 210 14.42 10.30 -9.87
C THR A 210 14.54 10.69 -8.41
N GLY A 211 15.08 9.78 -7.60
CA GLY A 211 15.27 9.92 -6.16
C GLY A 211 14.11 9.34 -5.34
N LEU A 212 14.16 9.59 -4.03
CA LEU A 212 13.21 9.08 -3.05
C LEU A 212 12.01 10.03 -2.85
N PHE A 213 10.80 9.48 -2.73
CA PHE A 213 9.59 10.21 -2.34
C PHE A 213 8.74 9.39 -1.38
N ILE A 214 8.09 10.06 -0.42
CA ILE A 214 7.01 9.48 0.39
C ILE A 214 5.69 9.61 -0.37
N GLY A 215 4.98 8.50 -0.55
CA GLY A 215 3.71 8.43 -1.27
C GLY A 215 2.54 8.16 -0.32
N VAL A 216 2.20 9.11 0.54
CA VAL A 216 1.05 9.01 1.46
C VAL A 216 0.20 10.28 1.41
N GLY A 217 -0.98 10.25 2.00
CA GLY A 217 -1.87 11.38 2.11
C GLY A 217 -2.81 11.26 3.32
N PRO A 218 -3.88 12.06 3.33
CA PRO A 218 -4.14 13.18 2.42
C PRO A 218 -3.28 14.42 2.76
N ASP A 219 -3.49 15.53 2.04
CA ASP A 219 -2.87 16.84 2.29
C ASP A 219 -3.55 17.67 3.39
N TYR A 220 -4.42 17.04 4.18
CA TYR A 220 -5.11 17.64 5.30
C TYR A 220 -5.08 16.72 6.53
N PRO A 221 -5.22 17.25 7.75
CA PRO A 221 -5.32 16.42 8.95
C PRO A 221 -6.53 15.50 8.86
N LEU A 222 -6.29 14.20 8.86
CA LEU A 222 -7.33 13.17 8.87
C LEU A 222 -7.22 12.36 10.16
N THR A 223 -8.36 12.09 10.79
CA THR A 223 -8.43 11.36 12.04
C THR A 223 -9.26 10.09 11.90
N LEU A 224 -9.01 9.11 12.78
CA LEU A 224 -9.79 7.87 12.84
C LEU A 224 -11.28 8.15 13.02
N GLY A 225 -11.63 9.11 13.89
CA GLY A 225 -13.00 9.57 14.09
C GLY A 225 -13.66 10.02 12.78
N SER A 226 -12.98 10.90 12.05
CA SER A 226 -13.45 11.43 10.76
C SER A 226 -13.62 10.34 9.72
N VAL A 227 -12.70 9.36 9.66
CA VAL A 227 -12.80 8.21 8.74
C VAL A 227 -14.05 7.39 9.02
N LEU A 228 -14.31 7.04 10.28
CA LEU A 228 -15.42 6.20 10.69
C LEU A 228 -16.77 6.90 10.51
N GLU A 229 -16.86 8.17 10.91
CA GLU A 229 -18.07 8.98 10.75
C GLU A 229 -18.38 9.24 9.28
N GLN A 230 -17.39 9.53 8.43
CA GLN A 230 -17.60 9.67 7.00
C GLN A 230 -17.95 8.33 6.33
N CYS A 231 -17.38 7.22 6.80
CA CYS A 231 -17.76 5.87 6.37
C CYS A 231 -19.25 5.60 6.67
N GLN A 232 -19.71 5.89 7.89
CA GLN A 232 -21.13 5.80 8.27
C GLN A 232 -22.01 6.64 7.34
N GLN A 233 -21.71 7.93 7.18
CA GLN A 233 -22.50 8.84 6.35
C GLN A 233 -22.58 8.41 4.88
N VAL A 234 -21.48 7.89 4.32
CA VAL A 234 -21.39 7.56 2.90
C VAL A 234 -21.93 6.17 2.58
N VAL A 235 -21.71 5.21 3.48
CA VAL A 235 -22.03 3.79 3.23
C VAL A 235 -23.39 3.42 3.81
N ASN A 236 -23.66 3.78 5.07
CA ASN A 236 -24.91 3.42 5.74
C ASN A 236 -25.20 4.38 6.91
N PRO A 237 -25.94 5.49 6.67
CA PRO A 237 -26.31 6.45 7.71
C PRO A 237 -27.16 5.89 8.85
N GLN A 238 -27.72 4.69 8.69
CA GLN A 238 -28.55 4.02 9.71
C GLN A 238 -27.73 3.08 10.61
N ALA A 239 -26.45 2.84 10.31
CA ALA A 239 -25.57 2.12 11.22
C ALA A 239 -25.33 2.98 12.48
N GLU A 240 -25.19 2.35 13.65
CA GLU A 240 -24.94 3.05 14.91
C GLU A 240 -23.48 2.81 15.34
N LEU A 241 -22.69 3.87 15.46
CA LEU A 241 -21.32 3.77 15.95
C LEU A 241 -21.30 3.69 17.48
N ILE A 242 -20.85 2.56 18.02
CA ILE A 242 -20.64 2.36 19.45
C ILE A 242 -19.16 2.59 19.77
N TRP A 243 -18.86 3.77 20.32
CA TRP A 243 -17.52 4.16 20.72
C TRP A 243 -17.15 3.49 22.05
N VAL A 244 -16.11 2.67 22.01
CA VAL A 244 -15.65 1.85 23.13
C VAL A 244 -14.28 2.33 23.60
N GLU A 245 -14.11 2.49 24.91
CA GLU A 245 -12.85 2.95 25.51
C GLU A 245 -11.68 2.02 25.17
N GLU A 246 -10.51 2.59 24.95
CA GLU A 246 -9.30 1.82 24.59
C GLU A 246 -8.95 0.80 25.67
N SER A 247 -9.07 1.16 26.94
CA SER A 247 -8.78 0.26 28.06
C SER A 247 -9.67 -0.99 28.06
N PHE A 248 -10.95 -0.86 27.66
CA PHE A 248 -11.82 -2.02 27.53
C PHE A 248 -11.38 -2.92 26.38
N LEU A 249 -10.98 -2.34 25.24
CA LEU A 249 -10.49 -3.11 24.10
C LEU A 249 -9.19 -3.86 24.45
N GLU A 250 -8.31 -3.21 25.22
CA GLU A 250 -7.07 -3.81 25.73
C GLU A 250 -7.36 -4.94 26.73
N ASP A 251 -8.26 -4.74 27.69
CA ASP A 251 -8.68 -5.75 28.68
C ASP A 251 -9.33 -6.97 28.01
N GLU A 252 -10.11 -6.73 26.97
CA GLU A 252 -10.72 -7.76 26.11
C GLU A 252 -9.75 -8.33 25.06
N LYS A 253 -8.48 -7.90 25.08
CA LYS A 253 -7.41 -8.40 24.20
C LYS A 253 -7.75 -8.28 22.71
N VAL A 254 -8.45 -7.23 22.34
CA VAL A 254 -8.72 -6.91 20.93
C VAL A 254 -7.39 -6.55 20.27
N GLU A 255 -7.02 -7.27 19.21
CA GLU A 255 -5.73 -7.07 18.54
C GLU A 255 -5.72 -5.74 17.75
N PRO A 256 -4.86 -4.77 18.12
CA PRO A 256 -4.73 -3.52 17.37
C PRO A 256 -4.32 -3.78 15.93
N TRP A 257 -4.80 -2.95 15.00
CA TRP A 257 -4.53 -3.03 13.57
C TRP A 257 -5.05 -4.28 12.83
N SER A 258 -5.09 -5.44 13.50
CA SER A 258 -5.55 -6.72 12.97
C SER A 258 -7.06 -6.89 13.11
N GLU A 259 -7.60 -6.80 14.32
CA GLU A 259 -9.05 -6.94 14.54
C GLU A 259 -9.78 -5.62 14.26
N LEU A 260 -9.20 -4.49 14.69
CA LEU A 260 -9.69 -3.16 14.39
C LEU A 260 -8.66 -2.41 13.54
N PRO A 261 -8.73 -2.52 12.20
CA PRO A 261 -7.81 -1.84 11.31
C PRO A 261 -7.79 -0.32 11.51
N LEU A 262 -6.65 0.30 11.23
CA LEU A 262 -6.36 1.72 11.46
C LEU A 262 -6.22 2.13 12.92
N TRP A 263 -6.69 1.35 13.90
CA TRP A 263 -6.54 1.70 15.31
C TRP A 263 -5.23 1.20 15.90
N LEU A 264 -4.55 2.09 16.63
CA LEU A 264 -3.39 1.80 17.45
C LEU A 264 -3.59 2.45 18.82
N PRO A 265 -3.63 1.67 19.91
CA PRO A 265 -3.86 2.25 21.22
C PRO A 265 -2.74 3.18 21.64
N ARG A 266 -3.09 4.25 22.35
CA ARG A 266 -2.12 5.24 22.86
C ARG A 266 -1.01 4.63 23.71
N SER A 267 -1.32 3.52 24.40
CA SER A 267 -0.37 2.76 25.23
C SER A 267 0.84 2.24 24.46
N LEU A 268 0.74 2.05 23.14
CA LEU A 268 1.86 1.62 22.29
C LEU A 268 2.85 2.75 22.01
N GLY A 269 2.44 4.02 22.16
CA GLY A 269 3.30 5.18 21.88
C GLY A 269 3.79 5.27 20.44
N LEU A 270 3.13 4.58 19.50
CA LEU A 270 3.51 4.55 18.08
C LEU A 270 2.87 5.72 17.33
N ASP A 271 3.68 6.42 16.54
CA ASP A 271 3.22 7.43 15.59
C ASP A 271 3.52 7.01 14.16
N LEU A 272 2.59 6.26 13.56
CA LEU A 272 2.72 5.75 12.19
C LEU A 272 2.10 6.68 11.13
N SER A 273 1.59 7.85 11.52
CA SER A 273 0.80 8.76 10.66
C SER A 273 1.32 10.20 10.70
N SER A 274 2.63 10.38 10.75
CA SER A 274 3.31 11.69 10.77
C SER A 274 4.32 11.90 9.65
N ALA A 275 4.19 11.17 8.53
CA ALA A 275 5.05 11.40 7.39
C ALA A 275 4.72 12.77 6.75
N ARG A 276 5.75 13.58 6.53
CA ARG A 276 5.63 14.84 5.77
C ARG A 276 5.69 14.56 4.28
N ILE A 277 4.81 15.20 3.52
CA ILE A 277 4.63 14.93 2.09
C ILE A 277 4.84 16.16 1.20
N ASP A 278 5.50 17.21 1.72
CA ASP A 278 5.75 18.46 1.00
C ASP A 278 6.38 18.22 -0.38
N LYS A 279 7.35 17.29 -0.45
CA LYS A 279 8.03 16.93 -1.69
C LYS A 279 7.09 16.26 -2.70
N ALA A 280 6.20 15.39 -2.22
CA ALA A 280 5.21 14.72 -3.06
C ALA A 280 4.17 15.71 -3.60
N LEU A 281 3.69 16.63 -2.76
CA LEU A 281 2.78 17.71 -3.14
C LEU A 281 3.42 18.65 -4.18
N ALA A 282 4.67 19.06 -3.96
CA ALA A 282 5.43 19.88 -4.90
C ALA A 282 5.65 19.17 -6.25
N SER A 283 5.65 17.83 -6.25
CA SER A 283 5.73 16.99 -7.44
C SER A 283 4.37 16.56 -7.98
N GLY A 284 3.30 17.18 -7.50
CA GLY A 284 1.94 17.10 -8.03
C GLY A 284 1.16 15.85 -7.61
N LEU A 285 1.45 15.25 -6.46
CA LEU A 285 0.55 14.26 -5.86
C LEU A 285 -0.81 14.91 -5.58
N THR A 286 -1.89 14.22 -5.93
CA THR A 286 -3.27 14.69 -5.78
C THR A 286 -4.09 13.62 -5.09
N PHE A 287 -5.18 14.01 -4.42
CA PHE A 287 -6.01 13.09 -3.64
C PHE A 287 -7.46 13.15 -4.06
N ARG A 288 -8.09 11.98 -4.17
CA ARG A 288 -9.53 11.86 -4.27
C ARG A 288 -10.17 12.11 -2.90
N PRO A 289 -11.41 12.60 -2.87
CA PRO A 289 -12.14 12.71 -1.62
C PRO A 289 -12.29 11.34 -0.95
N LEU A 290 -12.10 11.26 0.37
CA LEU A 290 -12.25 10.03 1.17
C LEU A 290 -13.60 9.32 0.89
N ALA A 291 -14.69 10.07 0.70
CA ALA A 291 -15.98 9.52 0.32
C ALA A 291 -15.95 8.69 -0.99
N ALA A 292 -15.14 9.08 -1.98
CA ALA A 292 -14.99 8.32 -3.21
C ALA A 292 -14.21 7.02 -2.97
N THR A 293 -13.11 7.07 -2.21
CA THR A 293 -12.34 5.89 -1.80
C THR A 293 -13.21 4.89 -1.04
N LEU A 294 -14.03 5.35 -0.10
CA LEU A 294 -14.97 4.50 0.66
C LEU A 294 -15.99 3.80 -0.24
N ARG A 295 -16.69 4.55 -1.10
CA ARG A 295 -17.72 3.98 -2.01
C ARG A 295 -17.12 2.99 -2.98
N ASP A 296 -16.03 3.37 -3.64
CA ASP A 296 -15.44 2.56 -4.70
C ASP A 296 -14.81 1.28 -4.14
N THR A 297 -14.23 1.36 -2.93
CA THR A 297 -13.75 0.18 -2.21
C THR A 297 -14.90 -0.77 -1.88
N LEU A 298 -16.03 -0.27 -1.36
CA LEU A 298 -17.19 -1.10 -1.08
C LEU A 298 -17.78 -1.73 -2.35
N ALA A 299 -17.94 -0.93 -3.41
CA ALA A 299 -18.47 -1.40 -4.68
C ALA A 299 -17.59 -2.52 -5.26
N TRP A 300 -16.27 -2.39 -5.12
CA TRP A 300 -15.34 -3.46 -5.48
C TRP A 300 -15.57 -4.74 -4.66
N GLU A 301 -15.62 -4.63 -3.33
CA GLU A 301 -15.84 -5.78 -2.43
C GLU A 301 -17.16 -6.51 -2.70
N GLN A 302 -18.21 -5.77 -3.10
CA GLN A 302 -19.51 -6.34 -3.46
C GLN A 302 -19.47 -7.10 -4.80
N LEU A 303 -18.72 -6.59 -5.78
CA LEU A 303 -18.57 -7.22 -7.10
C LEU A 303 -17.60 -8.41 -7.08
N TYR A 304 -16.59 -8.35 -6.21
CA TYR A 304 -15.55 -9.37 -6.09
C TYR A 304 -15.39 -9.79 -4.62
N PRO A 305 -16.39 -10.49 -4.03
CA PRO A 305 -16.28 -10.98 -2.67
C PRO A 305 -15.04 -11.86 -2.52
N SER A 306 -14.22 -11.58 -1.52
CA SER A 306 -12.96 -12.27 -1.29
C SER A 306 -12.81 -12.62 0.18
N ASP A 307 -12.53 -13.90 0.45
CA ASP A 307 -12.17 -14.36 1.79
C ASP A 307 -10.73 -13.95 2.16
N GLN A 308 -9.96 -13.39 1.22
CA GLN A 308 -8.53 -13.06 1.40
C GLN A 308 -8.24 -11.96 2.45
N GLY A 309 -9.27 -11.42 3.10
CA GLY A 309 -9.17 -10.44 4.18
C GLY A 309 -9.57 -10.96 5.57
N GLU A 310 -10.00 -12.22 5.68
CA GLU A 310 -10.58 -12.74 6.91
C GLU A 310 -9.62 -12.74 8.12
N HIS A 311 -8.31 -12.69 7.89
CA HIS A 311 -7.29 -12.68 8.95
C HIS A 311 -7.12 -11.31 9.61
N ALA A 312 -7.51 -10.21 8.95
CA ALA A 312 -7.35 -8.84 9.45
C ALA A 312 -8.72 -8.18 9.61
N SER A 313 -9.57 -8.76 10.46
CA SER A 313 -10.82 -8.13 10.88
C SER A 313 -11.43 -8.80 12.09
N LEU A 314 -12.07 -7.99 12.93
CA LEU A 314 -12.96 -8.44 13.99
C LEU A 314 -14.10 -9.28 13.40
N LYS A 315 -14.23 -10.51 13.91
CA LYS A 315 -15.27 -11.44 13.46
C LYS A 315 -16.63 -11.00 14.01
N PRO A 316 -17.75 -11.18 13.27
CA PRO A 316 -19.08 -10.76 13.73
C PRO A 316 -19.48 -11.31 15.10
N ALA A 317 -19.15 -12.57 15.39
CA ALA A 317 -19.44 -13.18 16.69
C ALA A 317 -18.64 -12.53 17.83
N ARG A 318 -17.37 -12.20 17.59
CA ARG A 318 -16.52 -11.50 18.58
C ARG A 318 -17.00 -10.07 18.79
N GLU A 319 -17.37 -9.36 17.73
CA GLU A 319 -17.94 -8.02 17.84
C GLU A 319 -19.24 -8.00 18.65
N ALA A 320 -20.16 -8.95 18.40
CA ALA A 320 -21.41 -9.05 19.14
C ALA A 320 -21.17 -9.35 20.63
N GLU A 321 -20.19 -10.20 20.95
CA GLU A 321 -19.77 -10.47 22.33
C GLU A 321 -19.23 -9.21 23.02
N LEU A 322 -18.33 -8.49 22.36
CA LEU A 322 -17.74 -7.26 22.88
C LEU A 322 -18.80 -6.17 23.12
N LEU A 323 -19.74 -6.00 22.18
CA LEU A 323 -20.85 -5.06 22.33
C LEU A 323 -21.74 -5.42 23.52
N ALA A 324 -22.08 -6.70 23.69
CA ALA A 324 -22.89 -7.16 24.80
C ALA A 324 -22.19 -6.93 26.16
N ARG A 325 -20.88 -7.16 26.24
CA ARG A 325 -20.08 -6.90 27.45
C ARG A 325 -19.94 -5.41 27.76
N TRP A 326 -19.76 -4.58 26.73
CA TRP A 326 -19.62 -3.13 26.89
C TRP A 326 -20.92 -2.47 27.41
N GLN A 327 -22.07 -3.01 27.04
CA GLN A 327 -23.39 -2.47 27.40
C GLN A 327 -23.96 -3.02 28.71
N ALA A 328 -23.31 -4.03 29.31
CA ALA A 328 -23.72 -4.67 30.56
C ALA A 328 -23.29 -3.86 31.79
#